data_AF-A0A842NRK1-F1
#
_entry.id   AF-A0A842NRK1-F1
#
_cell.length_a   1.000
_cell.length_b   1.000
_cell.length_c   1.000
_cell.angle_alpha   90.00
_cell.angle_beta   90.00
_cell.angle_gamma   90.00
#
_symmetry.space_group_name_H-M   'P 1'
#
loop_
_entity.id
_entity.type
_entity.pdbx_description
1 polymer ?
#
loop_
_entity_poly.entity_id
_entity_poly.type
_entity_poly.pdbx_seq_one_letter_code
_entity_poly.pdbx_strand_id
1 'polypeptide(L)'
;MAIDYLNRHNWEGARSGVFNLNECLGIGYMVSINDREYAEQMKESSVYQCSHCTMIEIKTINKNTEDEYEKKIIVQTEIPTHEVTPFEMRLSDIHQLLLNQKTETVWICPKCNEINKMRETRKIVGERAKPFFLKVIAMPPVKQMGLDRQFPTKFKSWFWNAMEEITYQEYLYRTEYIHQNGQEMEENYRDKGDQ
;
A
#
# COMPACT_ATOMS: atom_id res chain seq x y z
N MET A 1 23.51 -12.23 -8.94
CA MET A 1 23.25 -13.68 -9.01
C MET A 1 21.76 -13.98 -9.21
N ALA A 2 20.86 -13.48 -8.36
CA ALA A 2 19.40 -13.70 -8.49
C ALA A 2 18.80 -13.27 -9.84
N ILE A 3 19.21 -12.10 -10.36
CA ILE A 3 18.74 -11.56 -11.66
C ILE A 3 19.20 -12.44 -12.84
N ASP A 4 20.40 -13.00 -12.78
CA ASP A 4 20.90 -13.92 -13.82
C ASP A 4 20.06 -15.21 -13.86
N TYR A 5 19.67 -15.75 -12.70
CA TYR A 5 18.74 -16.87 -12.64
C TYR A 5 17.35 -16.52 -13.22
N LEU A 6 16.83 -15.33 -12.95
CA LEU A 6 15.57 -14.86 -13.54
C LEU A 6 15.64 -14.81 -15.07
N ASN A 7 16.73 -14.26 -15.62
CA ASN A 7 16.95 -14.14 -17.06
C ASN A 7 17.03 -15.52 -17.74
N ARG A 8 17.65 -16.50 -17.06
CA ARG A 8 17.73 -17.90 -17.51
C ARG A 8 16.46 -18.72 -17.25
N HIS A 9 15.39 -18.09 -16.76
CA HIS A 9 14.13 -18.75 -16.42
C HIS A 9 14.30 -19.85 -15.35
N ASN A 10 15.37 -19.73 -14.53
CA ASN A 10 15.59 -20.56 -13.36
C ASN A 10 14.88 -19.91 -12.16
N TRP A 11 13.58 -20.19 -12.04
CA TRP A 11 12.70 -19.58 -11.03
C TRP A 11 13.09 -19.97 -9.60
N GLU A 12 13.52 -21.21 -9.40
CA GLU A 12 14.00 -21.68 -8.10
C GLU A 12 15.27 -20.94 -7.67
N GLY A 13 16.25 -20.83 -8.56
CA GLY A 13 17.48 -20.08 -8.30
C GLY A 13 17.22 -18.59 -8.06
N ALA A 14 16.27 -18.00 -8.80
CA ALA A 14 15.86 -16.61 -8.59
C ALA A 14 15.19 -16.41 -7.23
N ARG A 15 14.28 -17.31 -6.83
CA ARG A 15 13.63 -17.32 -5.51
C ARG A 15 14.65 -17.44 -4.39
N SER A 16 15.52 -18.45 -4.44
CA SER A 16 16.58 -18.64 -3.44
C SER A 16 17.51 -17.43 -3.38
N GLY A 17 17.82 -16.81 -4.51
CA GLY A 17 18.59 -15.57 -4.54
C GLY A 17 17.92 -14.42 -3.78
N VAL A 18 16.60 -14.24 -3.94
CA VAL A 18 15.83 -13.24 -3.18
C VAL A 18 15.83 -13.54 -1.69
N PHE A 19 15.60 -14.80 -1.29
CA PHE A 19 15.60 -15.19 0.12
C PHE A 19 16.96 -14.99 0.77
N ASN A 20 18.05 -15.40 0.11
CA ASN A 20 19.39 -15.20 0.62
C ASN A 20 19.73 -13.72 0.78
N LEU A 21 19.33 -12.87 -0.17
CA LEU A 21 19.53 -11.41 -0.07
C LEU A 21 18.77 -10.82 1.13
N ASN A 22 17.53 -11.29 1.35
CA ASN A 22 16.73 -10.87 2.49
C ASN A 22 17.34 -11.33 3.83
N GLU A 23 17.87 -12.54 3.89
CA GLU A 23 18.57 -13.08 5.07
C GLU A 23 19.88 -12.35 5.38
N CYS A 24 20.52 -11.75 4.38
CA CYS A 24 21.69 -10.90 4.60
C CYS A 24 21.36 -9.56 5.27
N LEU A 25 20.08 -9.17 5.33
CA LEU A 25 19.66 -8.00 6.10
C LEU A 25 19.69 -8.33 7.59
N GLY A 26 20.11 -7.37 8.42
CA GLY A 26 19.99 -7.50 9.88
C GLY A 26 18.55 -7.78 10.29
N ILE A 27 18.34 -8.45 11.43
CA ILE A 27 17.00 -8.90 11.91
C ILE A 27 15.98 -7.74 11.90
N GLY A 28 16.42 -6.52 12.19
CA GLY A 28 15.58 -5.32 12.17
C GLY A 28 15.14 -4.83 10.79
N TYR A 29 15.73 -5.30 9.70
CA TYR A 29 15.48 -4.84 8.31
C TYR A 29 15.00 -5.95 7.39
N MET A 30 15.00 -7.20 7.85
CA MET A 30 14.48 -8.32 7.08
C MET A 30 13.02 -8.06 6.68
N VAL A 31 12.72 -8.34 5.42
CA VAL A 31 11.37 -8.27 4.84
C VAL A 31 10.59 -9.52 5.22
N SER A 32 9.40 -9.35 5.80
CA SER A 32 8.48 -10.45 6.12
C SER A 32 7.95 -11.08 4.83
N ILE A 33 7.88 -12.41 4.76
CA ILE A 33 7.28 -13.12 3.61
C ILE A 33 6.01 -13.80 4.10
N ASN A 34 4.86 -13.17 3.86
CA ASN A 34 3.59 -13.60 4.43
C ASN A 34 2.41 -13.11 3.59
N ASP A 35 1.69 -14.04 2.95
CA ASP A 35 0.54 -13.70 2.09
C ASP A 35 -0.59 -13.01 2.85
N ARG A 36 -0.88 -13.43 4.10
CA ARG A 36 -1.99 -12.86 4.88
C ARG A 36 -1.70 -11.43 5.27
N GLU A 37 -0.52 -11.20 5.83
CA GLU A 37 -0.06 -9.88 6.23
C GLU A 37 0.07 -8.97 5.01
N TYR A 38 0.66 -9.46 3.92
CA TYR A 38 0.73 -8.73 2.66
C TYR A 38 -0.66 -8.34 2.15
N ALA A 39 -1.62 -9.27 2.14
CA ALA A 39 -2.99 -9.00 1.70
C ALA A 39 -3.70 -8.01 2.62
N GLU A 40 -3.55 -8.12 3.94
CA GLU A 40 -4.10 -7.18 4.92
C GLU A 40 -3.53 -5.78 4.73
N GLN A 41 -2.20 -5.68 4.58
CA GLN A 41 -1.55 -4.42 4.31
C GLN A 41 -1.87 -3.89 2.92
N MET A 42 -2.13 -4.74 1.92
CA MET A 42 -2.54 -4.33 0.57
C MET A 42 -4.02 -4.00 0.45
N LYS A 43 -4.86 -4.24 1.47
CA LYS A 43 -6.27 -3.81 1.44
C LYS A 43 -6.30 -2.29 1.29
N GLU A 44 -6.72 -1.86 0.11
CA GLU A 44 -6.95 -0.45 -0.17
C GLU A 44 -7.97 0.08 0.85
N SER A 45 -7.58 1.13 1.57
CA SER A 45 -8.51 1.88 2.39
C SER A 45 -9.46 2.59 1.43
N SER A 46 -10.60 1.98 1.16
CA SER A 46 -11.68 2.63 0.43
C SER A 46 -12.67 3.21 1.43
N VAL A 47 -13.11 4.43 1.14
CA VAL A 47 -14.04 5.19 1.97
C VAL A 47 -15.23 5.60 1.12
N TYR A 48 -16.40 5.70 1.75
CA TYR A 48 -17.59 6.31 1.18
C TYR A 48 -17.74 7.72 1.73
N GLN A 49 -18.04 8.67 0.84
CA GLN A 49 -18.31 10.05 1.24
C GLN A 49 -19.80 10.21 1.58
N CYS A 50 -20.10 10.62 2.81
CA CYS A 50 -21.46 10.96 3.20
C CYS A 50 -21.94 12.19 2.43
N SER A 51 -23.14 12.12 1.86
CA SER A 51 -23.79 13.22 1.14
C SER A 51 -24.37 14.30 2.06
N HIS A 52 -24.48 14.03 3.36
CA HIS A 52 -25.21 14.89 4.31
C HIS A 52 -24.32 15.57 5.36
N CYS A 53 -23.10 15.08 5.61
CA CYS A 53 -22.22 15.67 6.62
C CYS A 53 -20.80 15.93 6.09
N THR A 54 -20.13 16.88 6.75
CA THR A 54 -18.78 17.31 6.41
C THR A 54 -17.85 17.16 7.62
N MET A 55 -16.58 16.92 7.36
CA MET A 55 -15.50 16.93 8.34
C MET A 55 -14.46 18.00 8.00
N ILE A 56 -13.71 18.44 9.00
CA ILE A 56 -12.59 19.37 8.83
C ILE A 56 -11.32 18.52 8.67
N GLU A 57 -10.66 18.66 7.52
CA GLU A 57 -9.37 18.06 7.24
C GLU A 57 -8.28 19.16 7.36
N ILE A 58 -7.20 18.86 8.08
CA ILE A 58 -6.03 19.75 8.17
C ILE A 58 -5.01 19.25 7.16
N LYS A 59 -4.72 20.05 6.13
CA LYS A 59 -3.63 19.75 5.19
C LYS A 59 -2.46 20.67 5.45
N THR A 60 -1.30 20.05 5.66
CA THR A 60 -0.02 20.74 5.68
C THR A 60 0.37 21.10 4.25
N ILE A 61 0.49 22.39 3.98
CA ILE A 61 0.95 22.92 2.69
C ILE A 61 2.45 23.22 2.81
N ASN A 62 3.21 22.89 1.76
CA ASN A 62 4.67 23.08 1.66
C ASN A 62 5.49 22.30 2.71
N LYS A 63 5.14 21.04 2.93
CA LYS A 63 5.85 20.14 3.83
C LYS A 63 7.36 20.15 3.54
N ASN A 64 8.19 20.37 4.56
CA ASN A 64 9.65 20.46 4.49
C ASN A 64 10.22 21.74 3.85
N THR A 65 9.52 22.87 3.96
CA THR A 65 10.05 24.20 3.57
C THR A 65 9.88 25.20 4.71
N GLU A 66 10.58 26.34 4.65
CA GLU A 66 10.48 27.40 5.69
C GLU A 66 9.06 28.00 5.79
N ASP A 67 8.24 27.89 4.73
CA ASP A 67 6.86 28.39 4.64
C ASP A 67 5.82 27.28 4.84
N GLU A 68 6.07 26.33 5.74
CA GLU A 68 5.11 25.29 6.10
C GLU A 68 3.93 25.89 6.91
N TYR A 69 2.70 25.69 6.43
CA TYR A 69 1.51 26.11 7.17
C TYR A 69 0.35 25.12 7.03
N GLU A 70 -0.49 25.09 8.06
CA GLU A 70 -1.67 24.23 8.11
C GLU A 70 -2.89 24.96 7.55
N LYS A 71 -3.54 24.36 6.54
CA LYS A 71 -4.82 24.84 6.00
C LYS A 71 -5.94 23.91 6.43
N LYS A 72 -6.94 24.47 7.12
CA LYS A 72 -8.21 23.79 7.41
C LYS A 72 -9.11 23.85 6.17
N ILE A 73 -9.50 22.69 5.67
CA ILE A 73 -10.46 22.55 4.56
C ILE A 73 -11.64 21.72 5.03
N ILE A 74 -12.82 22.12 4.58
CA ILE A 74 -14.07 21.40 4.86
C ILE A 74 -14.29 20.43 3.70
N VAL A 75 -14.35 19.13 4.02
CA VAL A 75 -14.54 18.04 3.05
C VAL A 75 -15.75 17.20 3.47
N GLN A 76 -16.33 16.42 2.56
CA GLN A 76 -17.39 15.47 2.93
C GLN A 76 -16.85 14.43 3.90
N THR A 77 -17.67 14.01 4.86
CA THR A 77 -17.26 13.01 5.86
C THR A 77 -17.00 11.67 5.19
N GLU A 78 -15.81 11.14 5.41
CA GLU A 78 -15.37 9.86 4.85
C GLU A 78 -15.60 8.73 5.86
N ILE A 79 -16.34 7.71 5.45
CA ILE A 79 -16.66 6.54 6.25
C ILE A 79 -15.92 5.32 5.67
N PRO A 80 -15.12 4.59 6.46
CA PRO A 80 -14.46 3.38 6.00
C PRO A 80 -15.46 2.36 5.43
N THR A 81 -15.09 1.70 4.33
CA THR A 81 -15.99 0.73 3.64
C THR A 81 -16.51 -0.37 4.56
N HIS A 82 -15.75 -0.79 5.57
CA HIS A 82 -16.17 -1.84 6.52
C HIS A 82 -17.20 -1.36 7.55
N GLU A 83 -17.34 -0.05 7.77
CA GLU A 83 -18.39 0.53 8.63
C GLU A 83 -19.70 0.77 7.87
N VAL A 84 -19.65 0.78 6.54
CA VAL A 84 -20.85 0.96 5.70
C VAL A 84 -21.58 -0.36 5.57
N THR A 85 -22.84 -0.39 6.02
CA THR A 85 -23.74 -1.54 5.89
C THR A 85 -24.87 -1.21 4.91
N PRO A 86 -24.76 -1.63 3.63
CA PRO A 86 -25.80 -1.41 2.65
C PRO A 86 -27.02 -2.29 2.93
N PHE A 87 -28.21 -1.74 2.73
CA PHE A 87 -29.48 -2.47 2.81
C PHE A 87 -30.47 -1.96 1.77
N GLU A 88 -31.51 -2.75 1.50
CA GLU A 88 -32.56 -2.37 0.56
C GLU A 88 -33.66 -1.59 1.26
N MET A 89 -34.03 -0.44 0.68
CA MET A 89 -35.14 0.39 1.12
C MET A 89 -36.22 0.41 0.05
N ARG A 90 -37.48 0.25 0.45
CA ARG A 90 -38.60 0.35 -0.48
C ARG A 90 -38.77 1.81 -0.93
N LEU A 91 -38.84 2.01 -2.24
CA LEU A 91 -39.09 3.32 -2.83
C LEU A 91 -40.55 3.74 -2.66
N SER A 92 -40.82 5.05 -2.66
CA SER A 92 -42.20 5.55 -2.71
C SER A 92 -42.85 5.26 -4.05
N ASP A 93 -44.17 5.11 -4.11
CA ASP A 93 -44.87 4.68 -5.32
C ASP A 93 -44.60 5.57 -6.55
N ILE A 94 -44.43 6.88 -6.33
CA ILE A 94 -44.02 7.84 -7.39
C ILE A 94 -42.62 7.50 -7.93
N HIS A 95 -41.66 7.24 -7.04
CA HIS A 95 -40.31 6.85 -7.46
C HIS A 95 -40.30 5.48 -8.11
N GLN A 96 -41.14 4.55 -7.66
CA GLN A 96 -41.26 3.24 -8.31
C GLN A 96 -41.75 3.37 -9.74
N LEU A 97 -42.70 4.27 -10.00
CA LEU A 97 -43.21 4.54 -11.34
C LEU A 97 -42.16 5.22 -12.24
N LEU A 98 -41.41 6.20 -11.71
CA LEU A 98 -40.41 6.94 -12.46
C LEU A 98 -39.15 6.12 -12.77
N LEU A 99 -38.69 5.32 -11.80
CA LEU A 99 -37.45 4.55 -11.91
C LEU A 99 -37.68 3.10 -12.37
N ASN A 100 -38.94 2.66 -12.42
CA ASN A 100 -39.33 1.27 -12.67
C ASN A 100 -38.60 0.26 -11.76
N GLN A 101 -38.40 0.64 -10.49
CA GLN A 101 -37.70 -0.13 -9.47
C GLN A 101 -38.49 -0.09 -8.17
N LYS A 102 -38.59 -1.21 -7.44
CA LYS A 102 -39.35 -1.30 -6.18
C LYS A 102 -38.52 -0.93 -4.95
N THR A 103 -37.23 -1.20 -5.02
CA THR A 103 -36.28 -0.97 -3.93
C THR A 103 -35.06 -0.23 -4.45
N GLU A 104 -34.39 0.48 -3.54
CA GLU A 104 -33.10 1.13 -3.76
C GLU A 104 -32.12 0.71 -2.67
N THR A 105 -30.86 0.49 -3.02
CA THR A 105 -29.81 0.18 -2.06
C THR A 105 -29.29 1.47 -1.43
N VAL A 106 -29.34 1.53 -0.11
CA VAL A 106 -28.95 2.69 0.69
C VAL A 106 -28.10 2.25 1.87
N TRP A 107 -27.47 3.19 2.55
CA TRP A 107 -26.73 2.97 3.79
C TRP A 107 -26.96 4.14 4.75
N ILE A 108 -26.82 3.90 6.05
CA ILE A 108 -26.97 4.97 7.07
C ILE A 108 -25.56 5.41 7.50
N CYS A 109 -25.32 6.72 7.45
CA CYS A 109 -24.04 7.25 7.90
C CYS A 109 -23.91 7.15 9.43
N PRO A 110 -22.88 6.51 9.99
CA PRO A 110 -22.74 6.33 11.45
C PRO A 110 -22.43 7.63 12.20
N LYS A 111 -22.12 8.73 11.49
CA LYS A 111 -21.78 10.02 12.09
C LYS A 111 -22.98 10.96 12.21
N CYS A 112 -23.87 10.97 11.21
CA CYS A 112 -25.03 11.87 11.17
C CYS A 112 -26.38 11.15 11.15
N ASN A 113 -26.38 9.81 11.06
CA ASN A 113 -27.57 8.95 10.95
C ASN A 113 -28.47 9.24 9.74
N GLU A 114 -28.01 10.03 8.77
CA GLU A 114 -28.74 10.27 7.54
C GLU A 114 -28.59 9.11 6.55
N ILE A 115 -29.66 8.91 5.75
CA ILE A 115 -29.74 7.86 4.73
C ILE A 115 -29.04 8.35 3.46
N ASN A 116 -28.04 7.59 3.01
CA ASN A 116 -27.28 7.85 1.81
C ASN A 116 -27.60 6.79 0.75
N LYS A 117 -27.87 7.22 -0.48
CA LYS A 117 -28.11 6.30 -1.59
C LYS A 117 -26.81 5.77 -2.15
N MET A 118 -26.66 4.45 -2.25
CA MET A 118 -25.40 3.85 -2.73
C MET A 118 -25.05 4.29 -4.15
N ARG A 119 -26.04 4.49 -5.01
CA ARG A 119 -25.84 4.92 -6.41
C ARG A 119 -25.30 6.35 -6.52
N GLU A 120 -25.65 7.22 -5.57
CA GLU A 120 -25.24 8.63 -5.54
C GLU A 120 -24.00 8.86 -4.67
N THR A 121 -23.71 7.93 -3.76
CA THR A 121 -22.56 8.01 -2.84
C THR A 121 -21.25 7.84 -3.60
N ARG A 122 -20.33 8.80 -3.44
CA ARG A 122 -18.98 8.68 -4.01
C ARG A 122 -18.14 7.72 -3.17
N LYS A 123 -17.64 6.66 -3.80
CA LYS A 123 -16.61 5.79 -3.23
C LYS A 123 -15.24 6.28 -3.67
N ILE A 124 -14.38 6.59 -2.71
CA ILE A 124 -12.97 6.89 -2.95
C ILE A 124 -12.17 5.63 -2.62
N VAL A 125 -11.43 5.15 -3.60
CA VAL A 125 -10.45 4.07 -3.41
C VAL A 125 -9.09 4.73 -3.26
N GLY A 126 -8.49 4.60 -2.09
CA GLY A 126 -7.15 5.10 -1.85
C GLY A 126 -6.14 4.28 -2.65
N GLU A 127 -5.68 4.80 -3.78
CA GLU A 127 -4.50 4.26 -4.45
C GLU A 127 -3.25 4.72 -3.69
N ARG A 128 -2.37 3.78 -3.36
CA ARG A 128 -1.09 4.11 -2.75
C ARG A 128 -0.18 4.77 -3.77
N ALA A 129 0.35 5.94 -3.43
CA ALA A 129 1.39 6.58 -4.22
C ALA A 129 2.61 5.65 -4.30
N LYS A 130 3.06 5.32 -5.51
CA LYS A 130 4.27 4.54 -5.73
C LYS A 130 5.50 5.46 -5.75
N PRO A 131 6.66 5.00 -5.24
CA PRO A 131 6.89 3.71 -4.60
C PRO A 131 6.34 3.68 -3.15
N PHE A 132 5.82 2.53 -2.73
CA PHE A 132 5.45 2.28 -1.34
C PHE A 132 6.14 0.99 -0.88
N PHE A 133 6.54 0.95 0.39
CA PHE A 133 7.29 -0.15 0.98
C PHE A 133 6.58 -0.60 2.24
N LEU A 134 6.32 -1.90 2.35
CA LEU A 134 5.49 -2.50 3.40
C LEU A 134 6.30 -3.30 4.41
N LYS A 135 7.58 -3.54 4.11
CA LYS A 135 8.43 -4.52 4.79
C LYS A 135 7.81 -5.91 4.84
N VAL A 136 6.80 -6.17 4.01
CA VAL A 136 6.19 -7.47 3.81
C VAL A 136 6.00 -7.71 2.32
N ILE A 137 6.27 -8.92 1.87
CA ILE A 137 6.03 -9.39 0.51
C ILE A 137 5.17 -10.65 0.54
N ALA A 138 4.40 -10.87 -0.52
CA ALA A 138 3.71 -12.13 -0.74
C ALA A 138 4.71 -13.29 -0.93
N MET A 139 4.24 -14.50 -0.69
CA MET A 139 4.96 -15.72 -1.06
C MET A 139 5.19 -15.76 -2.58
N PRO A 140 6.31 -16.35 -3.02
CA PRO A 140 6.58 -16.53 -4.45
C PRO A 140 5.47 -17.36 -5.10
N PRO A 141 5.02 -16.98 -6.31
CA PRO A 141 4.05 -17.78 -7.04
C PRO A 141 4.64 -19.16 -7.32
N VAL A 142 3.81 -20.20 -7.19
CA VAL A 142 4.18 -21.59 -7.47
C VAL A 142 3.68 -21.96 -8.85
N LYS A 143 4.54 -22.59 -9.65
CA LYS A 143 4.16 -23.06 -10.98
C LYS A 143 3.15 -24.20 -10.83
N GLN A 144 1.90 -23.97 -11.23
CA GLN A 144 0.90 -25.03 -11.24
C GLN A 144 1.25 -26.11 -12.28
N MET A 145 0.89 -27.36 -11.99
CA MET A 145 1.07 -28.46 -12.94
C MET A 145 0.24 -28.19 -14.20
N GLY A 146 0.86 -28.36 -15.37
CA GLY A 146 0.24 -28.11 -16.68
C GLY A 146 0.69 -26.80 -17.32
N LEU A 147 -0.21 -26.19 -18.09
CA LEU A 147 0.09 -25.08 -19.00
C LEU A 147 -0.22 -23.71 -18.37
N ASP A 148 0.45 -23.40 -17.25
CA ASP A 148 0.38 -22.05 -16.65
C ASP A 148 1.25 -21.07 -17.44
N ARG A 149 0.64 -20.45 -18.46
CA ARG A 149 1.30 -19.43 -19.31
C ARG A 149 1.54 -18.12 -18.58
N GLN A 150 0.83 -17.86 -17.49
CA GLN A 150 0.94 -16.59 -16.75
C GLN A 150 2.04 -16.66 -15.69
N PHE A 151 2.47 -17.86 -15.30
CA PHE A 151 3.50 -18.06 -14.29
C PHE A 151 4.75 -17.18 -14.51
N PRO A 152 5.39 -17.12 -15.69
CA PRO A 152 6.58 -16.29 -15.88
C PRO A 152 6.33 -14.80 -15.58
N THR A 153 5.16 -14.29 -15.97
CA THR A 153 4.78 -12.89 -15.74
C THR A 153 4.52 -12.64 -14.26
N LYS A 154 3.75 -13.52 -13.60
CA LYS A 154 3.47 -13.44 -12.16
C LYS A 154 4.75 -13.51 -11.34
N PHE A 155 5.64 -14.44 -11.68
CA PHE A 155 6.91 -14.62 -10.99
C PHE A 155 7.83 -13.42 -11.18
N LYS A 156 7.95 -12.88 -12.40
CA LYS A 156 8.73 -11.65 -12.64
C LYS A 156 8.20 -10.47 -11.84
N SER A 157 6.88 -10.27 -11.80
CA SER A 157 6.27 -9.21 -11.01
C SER A 157 6.57 -9.37 -9.52
N TRP A 158 6.40 -10.59 -8.99
CA TRP A 158 6.77 -10.90 -7.61
C TRP A 158 8.25 -10.63 -7.33
N PHE A 159 9.14 -11.09 -8.22
CA PHE A 159 10.59 -10.94 -8.08
C PHE A 159 11.00 -9.47 -7.98
N TRP A 160 10.49 -8.61 -8.88
CA TRP A 160 10.83 -7.20 -8.87
C TRP A 160 10.26 -6.47 -7.65
N ASN A 161 9.02 -6.75 -7.27
CA ASN A 161 8.44 -6.19 -6.03
C ASN A 161 9.27 -6.59 -4.79
N ALA A 162 9.72 -7.84 -4.71
CA ALA A 162 10.54 -8.33 -3.62
C ALA A 162 11.93 -7.67 -3.60
N MET A 163 12.56 -7.52 -4.77
CA MET A 163 13.84 -6.83 -4.89
C MET A 163 13.75 -5.36 -4.50
N GLU A 164 12.71 -4.64 -4.93
CA GLU A 164 12.50 -3.25 -4.56
C GLU A 164 12.34 -3.07 -3.04
N GLU A 165 11.57 -3.94 -2.40
CA GLU A 165 11.38 -3.94 -0.95
C GLU A 165 12.70 -4.20 -0.20
N ILE A 166 13.45 -5.23 -0.61
CA ILE A 166 14.77 -5.56 -0.03
C ILE A 166 15.76 -4.41 -0.21
N THR A 167 15.84 -3.82 -1.41
CA THR A 167 16.74 -2.70 -1.69
C THR A 167 16.38 -1.47 -0.86
N TYR A 168 15.10 -1.22 -0.62
CA TYR A 168 14.68 -0.14 0.27
C TYR A 168 15.10 -0.39 1.73
N GLN A 169 14.94 -1.62 2.23
CA GLN A 169 15.40 -1.98 3.58
C GLN A 169 16.93 -1.91 3.70
N GLU A 170 17.67 -2.29 2.66
CA GLU A 170 19.13 -2.14 2.59
C GLU A 170 19.54 -0.65 2.66
N TYR A 171 18.83 0.21 1.95
CA TYR A 171 19.04 1.66 2.02
C TYR A 171 18.84 2.17 3.46
N LEU A 172 17.73 1.80 4.12
CA LEU A 172 17.47 2.20 5.50
C LEU A 172 18.57 1.72 6.46
N TYR A 173 18.99 0.48 6.33
CA TYR A 173 20.10 -0.07 7.12
C TYR A 173 21.38 0.74 6.96
N ARG A 174 21.75 1.09 5.72
CA ARG A 174 22.94 1.89 5.43
C ARG A 174 22.84 3.30 6.01
N THR A 175 21.68 3.95 5.86
CA THR A 175 21.45 5.29 6.41
C THR A 175 21.56 5.28 7.94
N GLU A 176 20.98 4.28 8.60
CA GLU A 176 21.06 4.16 10.06
C GLU A 176 22.48 3.85 10.52
N TYR A 177 23.18 2.93 9.84
CA TYR A 177 24.59 2.62 10.12
C TYR A 177 25.48 3.87 10.01
N ILE A 178 25.30 4.69 8.97
CA ILE A 178 26.02 5.96 8.80
C ILE A 178 25.66 6.95 9.90
N HIS A 179 24.40 7.03 10.30
CA HIS A 179 23.99 7.93 11.37
C HIS A 179 24.63 7.55 12.72
N GLN A 180 24.74 6.26 13.00
CA GLN A 180 25.30 5.74 14.26
C GLN A 180 26.83 5.77 14.29
N ASN A 181 27.49 5.48 13.15
CA ASN A 181 28.96 5.31 13.06
C ASN A 181 29.66 6.39 12.22
N GLY A 182 28.93 7.43 11.78
CA GLY A 182 29.44 8.45 10.85
C GLY A 182 30.60 9.26 11.41
N GLN A 183 30.67 9.44 12.73
CA GLN A 183 31.81 10.09 13.39
C GLN A 183 33.09 9.23 13.32
N GLU A 184 32.99 7.90 13.40
CA GLU A 184 34.14 6.99 13.26
C GLU A 184 34.61 6.84 11.82
N MET A 185 33.72 7.02 10.84
CA MET A 185 34.09 6.97 9.41
C MET A 185 34.87 8.21 8.95
N GLU A 186 34.60 9.41 9.49
CA GLU A 186 35.39 10.60 9.15
C GLU A 186 36.84 10.56 9.68
N GLU A 187 37.09 9.92 10.83
CA GLU A 187 38.44 9.79 11.39
C GLU A 187 39.33 8.79 10.63
N ASN A 188 38.76 7.71 10.08
CA ASN A 188 39.52 6.68 9.36
C ASN A 188 39.90 7.05 7.91
N TYR A 189 39.30 8.09 7.33
CA TYR A 189 39.60 8.57 5.98
C TYR A 189 40.52 9.80 5.94
N ARG A 190 41.00 10.30 7.09
CA ARG A 190 42.13 11.23 7.10
C ARG A 190 43.40 10.44 6.82
N ASP A 191 43.66 10.26 5.54
CA ASP A 191 44.97 9.97 4.98
C ASP A 191 46.02 10.81 5.73
N LYS A 192 46.75 10.16 6.63
CA LYS A 192 47.95 10.75 7.22
C LYS A 192 49.00 10.64 6.14
N GLY A 193 48.94 11.57 5.18
CA GLY A 193 49.85 11.65 4.05
C GLY A 193 51.28 11.39 4.52
N ASP A 194 51.94 10.48 3.84
CA ASP A 194 53.27 9.97 4.15
C ASP A 194 54.22 11.10 4.59
N GLN A 195 54.72 11.02 5.83
CA GLN A 195 55.82 11.85 6.34
C GLN A 195 57.17 11.21 6.06
#